data_AF-A0A2B4SUT9-F1
#
_entry.id   AF-A0A2B4SUT9-F1
#
_cell.length_a   1.000
_cell.length_b   1.000
_cell.length_c   1.000
_cell.angle_alpha   90.00
_cell.angle_beta   90.00
_cell.angle_gamma   90.00
#
_symmetry.space_group_name_H-M   'P 1'
#
loop_
_entity.id
_entity.type
_entity.pdbx_description
1 polymer ?
#
loop_
_entity_poly.entity_id
_entity_poly.type
_entity_poly.pdbx_seq_one_letter_code
_entity_poly.pdbx_strand_id
1 'polypeptide(L)'
;MCESVLICNFFQILGVDVGTRYFIRGLDAEGNAANYVETEQITQFESGACSFVQTRGSIPLFWSQRPNLKYKPVPLLNPSADHRGGFALHLDKERVYYGEHVLINLIDQKGPEKILGDRYTETVSTVGLTDNFLRYEPFDFHKECSKMRWERLSILTGKLKGDQDKFGFFSVRSKDAQIDTEQKGVFRTNCIDSLDRTNVVQSLLARRSLQAQCERYEILSPGERIESFTGMEQVFKNVWADNADACSVQYAGTGALKTDFTRTGKRSALGVLKDGFNSAVRYYKNNFADGFRQDSIDLFLGNYVVDPNEGISKPSPLETHRDWRFMAVSLVLLIFW
;
A
#
# COMPACT_ATOMS: atom_id res chain seq x y z
N MET A 1 10.56 -31.19 17.63
CA MET A 1 9.38 -30.53 18.23
C MET A 1 8.56 -29.97 17.09
N CYS A 2 7.27 -30.29 17.02
CA CYS A 2 6.40 -29.79 15.97
C CYS A 2 5.62 -28.61 16.57
N GLU A 3 6.24 -27.44 16.68
CA GLU A 3 5.56 -26.26 17.16
C GLU A 3 4.62 -25.72 16.07
N SER A 4 3.38 -25.44 16.45
CA SER A 4 2.39 -24.87 15.54
C SER A 4 2.57 -23.35 15.47
N VAL A 5 2.83 -22.81 14.27
CA VAL A 5 2.95 -21.37 14.03
C VAL A 5 1.72 -20.89 13.25
N LEU A 6 0.93 -19.99 13.84
CA LEU A 6 -0.16 -19.31 13.14
C LEU A 6 0.35 -17.97 12.62
N ILE A 7 0.08 -17.67 11.34
CA ILE A 7 0.39 -16.37 10.72
C ILE A 7 -0.92 -15.74 10.26
N CYS A 8 -1.23 -14.55 10.78
CA CYS A 8 -2.36 -13.75 10.36
C CYS A 8 -1.88 -12.37 9.89
N ASN A 9 -2.46 -11.89 8.81
CA ASN A 9 -2.29 -10.49 8.40
C ASN A 9 -3.62 -9.76 8.63
N PHE A 10 -3.59 -8.74 9.46
CA PHE A 10 -4.67 -7.77 9.58
C PHE A 10 -4.34 -6.56 8.73
N PHE A 11 -5.36 -5.99 8.09
CA PHE A 11 -5.22 -4.69 7.45
C PHE A 11 -6.37 -3.79 7.92
N GLN A 12 -6.04 -2.55 8.24
CA GLN A 12 -7.00 -1.54 8.62
C GLN A 12 -6.83 -0.33 7.71
N ILE A 13 -7.92 0.09 7.08
CA ILE A 13 -7.96 1.38 6.39
C ILE A 13 -8.17 2.43 7.48
N LEU A 14 -7.25 3.38 7.57
CA LEU A 14 -7.30 4.48 8.53
C LEU A 14 -7.55 5.78 7.77
N GLY A 15 -8.36 6.67 8.34
CA GLY A 15 -8.65 7.99 7.79
C GLY A 15 -10.01 8.14 7.12
N VAL A 16 -10.40 9.40 6.93
CA VAL A 16 -11.71 9.83 6.39
C VAL A 16 -11.69 9.91 4.85
N ASP A 17 -10.49 10.05 4.26
CA ASP A 17 -10.28 10.16 2.82
C ASP A 17 -9.97 8.80 2.17
N VAL A 18 -10.98 7.94 2.21
CA VAL A 18 -10.97 6.66 1.49
C VAL A 18 -11.61 6.88 0.12
N GLY A 19 -10.89 6.57 -0.94
CA GLY A 19 -11.42 6.77 -2.27
C GLY A 19 -10.79 5.92 -3.35
N THR A 20 -11.53 5.78 -4.43
CA THR A 20 -11.12 5.01 -5.60
C THR A 20 -9.85 5.58 -6.24
N ARG A 21 -9.15 4.73 -7.00
CA ARG A 21 -7.75 4.91 -7.43
C ARG A 21 -7.39 6.28 -8.02
N TYR A 22 -8.31 7.01 -8.64
CA TYR A 22 -8.01 8.30 -9.26
C TYR A 22 -8.75 9.50 -8.64
N PHE A 23 -9.66 9.26 -7.70
CA PHE A 23 -10.53 10.30 -7.14
C PHE A 23 -9.93 10.92 -5.89
N ILE A 24 -9.32 10.12 -5.01
CA ILE A 24 -8.70 10.62 -3.77
C ILE A 24 -7.22 10.25 -3.72
N ARG A 25 -6.36 11.29 -3.70
CA ARG A 25 -4.89 11.20 -3.66
C ARG A 25 -4.34 12.37 -2.84
N GLY A 26 -3.12 12.22 -2.33
CA GLY A 26 -2.46 13.25 -1.54
C GLY A 26 -2.95 13.38 -0.11
N LEU A 27 -2.72 14.57 0.45
CA LEU A 27 -3.19 15.01 1.76
C LEU A 27 -4.49 15.82 1.66
N ASP A 28 -5.30 15.73 2.72
CA ASP A 28 -6.35 16.71 3.03
C ASP A 28 -5.80 17.93 3.79
N ALA A 29 -6.68 18.87 4.13
CA ALA A 29 -6.31 20.10 4.85
C ALA A 29 -5.82 19.81 6.28
N GLU A 30 -6.25 18.70 6.87
CA GLU A 30 -5.89 18.23 8.20
C GLU A 30 -4.59 17.42 8.21
N GLY A 31 -3.95 17.15 7.07
CA GLY A 31 -2.72 16.37 6.98
C GLY A 31 -2.93 14.84 7.06
N ASN A 32 -4.14 14.36 6.80
CA ASN A 32 -4.41 12.93 6.62
C ASN A 32 -4.06 12.53 5.17
N ALA A 33 -3.29 11.46 5.02
CA ALA A 33 -2.96 10.93 3.71
C ALA A 33 -4.06 10.00 3.21
N ALA A 34 -4.51 10.20 1.98
CA ALA A 34 -5.50 9.33 1.35
C ALA A 34 -5.04 7.87 1.27
N ASN A 35 -6.01 6.95 1.26
CA ASN A 35 -5.76 5.51 1.09
C ASN A 35 -4.70 4.95 2.07
N TYR A 36 -4.71 5.47 3.29
CA TYR A 36 -3.82 5.02 4.34
C TYR A 36 -4.24 3.63 4.83
N VAL A 37 -3.29 2.71 4.86
CA VAL A 37 -3.49 1.34 5.32
C VAL A 37 -2.37 0.95 6.28
N GLU A 38 -2.77 0.48 7.45
CA GLU A 38 -1.92 -0.28 8.34
C GLU A 38 -2.01 -1.77 7.96
N THR A 39 -0.86 -2.43 7.87
CA THR A 39 -0.75 -3.87 7.70
C THR A 39 0.00 -4.43 8.91
N GLU A 40 -0.67 -5.29 9.68
CA GLU A 40 -0.10 -5.96 10.84
C GLU A 40 0.07 -7.45 10.56
N GLN A 41 1.29 -7.96 10.74
CA GLN A 41 1.58 -9.39 10.72
C GLN A 41 1.65 -9.90 12.17
N ILE A 42 0.71 -10.75 12.54
CA ILE A 42 0.68 -11.42 13.85
C ILE A 42 1.15 -12.86 13.68
N THR A 43 2.06 -13.27 14.55
CA THR A 43 2.54 -14.65 14.66
C THR A 43 2.33 -15.19 16.05
N GLN A 44 1.71 -16.37 16.13
CA GLN A 44 1.47 -17.06 17.40
C GLN A 44 2.37 -18.29 17.47
N PHE A 45 3.08 -18.41 18.59
CA PHE A 45 3.86 -19.56 19.01
C PHE A 45 3.22 -20.18 20.27
N GLU A 46 3.65 -21.37 20.67
CA GLU A 46 3.14 -21.99 21.91
C GLU A 46 3.50 -21.18 23.15
N SER A 47 4.70 -20.58 23.15
CA SER A 47 5.26 -19.85 24.29
C SER A 47 4.99 -18.34 24.26
N GLY A 48 4.34 -17.81 23.24
CA GLY A 48 4.06 -16.38 23.12
C GLY A 48 3.56 -15.94 21.74
N ALA A 49 3.41 -14.65 21.56
CA ALA A 49 2.95 -14.05 20.30
C ALA A 49 3.83 -12.86 19.92
N CYS A 50 3.86 -12.55 18.62
CA CYS A 50 4.52 -11.37 18.08
C CYS A 50 3.60 -10.61 17.14
N SER A 51 3.86 -9.31 17.01
CA SER A 51 3.24 -8.45 16.01
C SER A 51 4.29 -7.57 15.33
N PHE A 52 4.16 -7.43 14.01
CA PHE A 52 4.96 -6.52 13.20
C PHE A 52 4.07 -5.65 12.32
N VAL A 53 4.10 -4.35 12.58
CA VAL A 53 3.24 -3.34 11.94
C VAL A 53 4.01 -2.60 10.85
N GLN A 54 3.37 -2.38 9.72
CA GLN A 54 3.86 -1.56 8.61
C GLN A 54 2.74 -0.68 8.08
N THR A 55 3.09 0.48 7.53
CA THR A 55 2.09 1.40 7.00
C THR A 55 2.32 1.64 5.51
N ARG A 56 1.26 1.99 4.81
CA ARG A 56 1.31 2.42 3.41
C ARG A 56 0.24 3.46 3.17
N GLY A 57 0.43 4.31 2.18
CA GLY A 57 -0.59 5.25 1.80
C GLY A 57 -0.21 6.06 0.58
N SER A 58 -1.05 7.03 0.27
CA SER A 58 -0.72 8.05 -0.73
C SER A 58 0.50 8.84 -0.29
N ILE A 59 1.23 9.36 -1.26
CA ILE A 59 2.36 10.26 -1.01
C ILE A 59 1.80 11.49 -0.30
N PRO A 60 2.29 11.83 0.91
CA PRO A 60 1.73 12.87 1.77
C PRO A 60 2.12 14.27 1.27
N LEU A 61 1.53 14.66 0.13
CA LEU A 61 1.61 15.97 -0.49
C LEU A 61 0.23 16.35 -1.02
N PHE A 62 -0.04 17.63 -1.29
CA PHE A 62 -1.27 18.07 -1.97
C PHE A 62 -1.20 17.81 -3.49
N TRP A 63 -1.69 16.66 -3.94
CA TRP A 63 -1.70 16.32 -5.37
C TRP A 63 -2.95 15.55 -5.77
N SER A 64 -3.29 15.62 -7.05
CA SER A 64 -4.43 14.93 -7.64
C SER A 64 -4.04 14.20 -8.92
N GLN A 65 -4.81 13.18 -9.29
CA GLN A 65 -4.60 12.41 -10.52
C GLN A 65 -5.96 12.02 -11.08
N ARG A 66 -6.71 13.02 -11.57
CA ARG A 66 -8.08 12.83 -12.04
C ARG A 66 -8.12 11.98 -13.33
N PRO A 67 -9.14 11.11 -13.51
CA PRO A 67 -9.32 10.36 -14.74
C PRO A 67 -9.46 11.28 -15.95
N ASN A 68 -8.79 10.96 -17.06
CA ASN A 68 -8.90 11.71 -18.32
C ASN A 68 -8.92 10.80 -19.56
N LEU A 69 -9.47 9.58 -19.40
CA LEU A 69 -9.51 8.51 -20.42
C LEU A 69 -8.14 7.96 -20.85
N LYS A 70 -7.02 8.55 -20.42
CA LYS A 70 -5.69 7.94 -20.61
C LYS A 70 -5.53 6.75 -19.67
N TYR A 71 -4.81 5.73 -20.13
CA TYR A 71 -4.49 4.54 -19.33
C TYR A 71 -3.83 4.88 -17.98
N LYS A 72 -3.00 5.94 -17.96
CA LYS A 72 -2.36 6.48 -16.77
C LYS A 72 -2.38 8.01 -16.79
N PRO A 73 -3.29 8.67 -16.06
CA PRO A 73 -3.32 10.12 -15.95
C PRO A 73 -2.05 10.64 -15.28
N VAL A 74 -1.65 11.88 -15.60
CA VAL A 74 -0.43 12.49 -15.02
C VAL A 74 -0.76 13.03 -13.63
N PRO A 75 0.08 12.78 -12.60
CA PRO A 75 -0.09 13.40 -11.29
C PRO A 75 0.13 14.92 -11.38
N LEU A 76 -0.76 15.68 -10.76
CA LEU A 76 -0.74 17.14 -10.71
C LEU A 76 -0.57 17.59 -9.25
N LEU A 77 0.55 18.26 -8.97
CA LEU A 77 0.77 18.95 -7.69
C LEU A 77 -0.05 20.23 -7.63
N ASN A 78 -0.52 20.59 -6.44
CA ASN A 78 -1.10 21.92 -6.20
C ASN A 78 0.03 22.94 -5.92
N PRO A 79 0.37 23.84 -6.87
CA PRO A 79 1.53 24.72 -6.72
C PRO A 79 1.37 25.76 -5.61
N SER A 80 0.13 26.07 -5.21
CA SER A 80 -0.18 27.09 -4.21
C SER A 80 -0.32 26.51 -2.79
N ALA A 81 -0.28 25.19 -2.64
CA ALA A 81 -0.48 24.54 -1.34
C ALA A 81 0.81 24.51 -0.51
N ASP A 82 0.67 24.61 0.80
CA ASP A 82 1.79 24.43 1.73
C ASP A 82 2.09 22.95 1.96
N HIS A 83 2.79 22.35 1.01
CA HIS A 83 3.26 20.97 1.08
C HIS A 83 4.10 20.67 2.31
N ARG A 84 4.87 21.63 2.82
CA ARG A 84 5.77 21.42 3.94
C ARG A 84 4.98 21.37 5.24
N GLY A 85 4.07 22.33 5.46
CA GLY A 85 3.18 22.34 6.60
C GLY A 85 2.28 21.11 6.66
N GLY A 86 1.64 20.75 5.54
CA GLY A 86 0.80 19.55 5.47
C GLY A 86 1.57 18.25 5.74
N PHE A 87 2.78 18.12 5.19
CA PHE A 87 3.63 16.95 5.43
C PHE A 87 4.13 16.87 6.87
N ALA A 88 4.52 17.99 7.48
CA ALA A 88 4.92 18.04 8.89
C ALA A 88 3.76 17.64 9.80
N LEU A 89 2.56 18.18 9.56
CA LEU A 89 1.36 17.81 10.31
C LEU A 89 1.02 16.32 10.18
N HIS A 90 1.17 15.76 8.98
CA HIS A 90 1.01 14.33 8.76
C HIS A 90 2.00 13.51 9.61
N LEU A 91 3.28 13.86 9.57
CA LEU A 91 4.32 13.15 10.34
C LEU A 91 4.13 13.28 11.86
N ASP A 92 3.72 14.46 12.35
CA ASP A 92 3.48 14.67 13.77
C ASP A 92 2.39 13.73 14.29
N LYS A 93 1.31 13.56 13.51
CA LYS A 93 0.24 12.58 13.82
C LYS A 93 0.78 11.15 13.82
N GLU A 94 1.49 10.76 12.77
CA GLU A 94 2.04 9.41 12.61
C GLU A 94 3.00 9.04 13.76
N ARG A 95 3.83 10.00 14.16
CA ARG A 95 4.83 9.83 15.21
C ARG A 95 4.23 9.52 16.57
N VAL A 96 3.06 10.08 16.88
CA VAL A 96 2.35 9.79 18.15
C VAL A 96 1.97 8.31 18.24
N TYR A 97 1.58 7.70 17.12
CA TYR A 97 1.13 6.31 17.10
C TYR A 97 2.26 5.30 16.89
N TYR A 98 3.22 5.62 16.01
CA TYR A 98 4.18 4.63 15.53
C TYR A 98 5.65 4.94 15.86
N GLY A 99 5.94 6.10 16.44
CA GLY A 99 7.30 6.51 16.78
C GLY A 99 8.14 6.86 15.54
N GLU A 100 9.27 6.18 15.35
CA GLU A 100 10.20 6.47 14.27
C GLU A 100 9.69 6.02 12.89
N HIS A 101 10.07 6.73 11.83
CA HIS A 101 9.56 6.46 10.49
C HIS A 101 10.67 6.30 9.46
N VAL A 102 10.61 5.20 8.71
CA VAL A 102 11.37 5.03 7.47
C VAL A 102 10.40 5.10 6.29
N LEU A 103 10.52 6.17 5.51
CA LEU A 103 9.72 6.43 4.32
C LEU A 103 10.37 5.78 3.10
N ILE A 104 9.77 4.72 2.60
CA ILE A 104 10.21 4.03 1.39
C ILE A 104 9.40 4.54 0.21
N ASN A 105 10.04 5.17 -0.76
CA ASN A 105 9.36 5.72 -1.93
C ASN A 105 9.65 4.89 -3.19
N LEU A 106 8.62 4.28 -3.76
CA LEU A 106 8.73 3.37 -4.92
C LEU A 106 8.39 4.02 -6.28
N ILE A 107 8.28 5.35 -6.31
CA ILE A 107 7.97 6.13 -7.52
C ILE A 107 9.02 5.90 -8.62
N ASP A 108 8.56 5.89 -9.88
CA ASP A 108 9.46 5.91 -11.04
C ASP A 108 10.22 7.24 -11.10
N GLN A 109 11.55 7.19 -11.15
CA GLN A 109 12.40 8.38 -11.21
C GLN A 109 12.42 9.00 -12.62
N LYS A 110 11.65 8.45 -13.56
CA LYS A 110 11.50 8.95 -14.93
C LYS A 110 10.04 9.30 -15.24
N GLY A 111 9.89 10.17 -16.24
CA GLY A 111 8.59 10.49 -16.79
C GLY A 111 7.72 11.33 -15.85
N PRO A 112 6.38 11.22 -15.96
CA PRO A 112 5.45 12.13 -15.29
C PRO A 112 5.46 12.05 -13.76
N GLU A 113 5.88 10.91 -13.18
CA GLU A 113 5.93 10.75 -11.73
C GLU A 113 7.12 11.47 -11.08
N LYS A 114 8.16 11.80 -11.86
CA LYS A 114 9.39 12.41 -11.37
C LYS A 114 9.12 13.73 -10.66
N ILE A 115 8.21 14.56 -11.19
CA ILE A 115 7.87 15.86 -10.60
C ILE A 115 7.34 15.68 -9.16
N LEU A 116 6.48 14.69 -8.95
CA LEU A 116 5.96 14.36 -7.63
C LEU A 116 7.04 13.78 -6.71
N GLY A 117 7.89 12.89 -7.24
CA GLY A 117 9.01 12.31 -6.49
C GLY A 117 10.08 13.32 -6.07
N ASP A 118 10.42 14.26 -6.95
CA ASP A 118 11.37 15.35 -6.67
C ASP A 118 10.82 16.26 -5.57
N ARG A 119 9.55 16.70 -5.69
CA ARG A 119 8.90 17.54 -4.69
C ARG A 119 8.83 16.85 -3.34
N TYR A 120 8.53 15.55 -3.33
CA TYR A 120 8.48 14.79 -2.09
C TYR A 120 9.85 14.69 -1.44
N THR A 121 10.89 14.41 -2.22
CA THR A 121 12.28 14.37 -1.74
C THR A 121 12.69 15.73 -1.14
N GLU A 122 12.40 16.84 -1.82
CA GLU A 122 12.68 18.19 -1.31
C GLU A 122 11.94 18.47 0.01
N THR A 123 10.66 18.09 0.09
CA THR A 123 9.83 18.31 1.28
C THR A 123 10.35 17.51 2.46
N VAL A 124 10.66 16.23 2.25
CA VAL A 124 11.21 15.34 3.27
C VAL A 124 12.59 15.80 3.72
N SER A 125 13.46 16.24 2.81
CA SER A 125 14.75 16.81 3.19
C SER A 125 14.59 18.08 4.03
N THR A 126 13.66 18.97 3.67
CA THR A 126 13.45 20.22 4.40
C THR A 126 12.92 19.97 5.82
N VAL A 127 11.92 19.10 5.97
CA VAL A 127 11.33 18.77 7.28
C VAL A 127 12.27 17.87 8.09
N GLY A 128 12.91 16.90 7.44
CA GLY A 128 13.87 15.97 8.06
C GLY A 128 15.15 16.62 8.57
N LEU A 129 15.53 17.81 8.08
CA LEU A 129 16.64 18.59 8.68
C LEU A 129 16.37 18.95 10.16
N THR A 130 15.11 18.94 10.58
CA THR A 130 14.70 19.21 11.96
C THR A 130 14.34 17.94 12.75
N ASP A 131 14.25 16.78 12.08
CA ASP A 131 13.72 15.55 12.69
C ASP A 131 14.70 14.37 12.55
N ASN A 132 15.35 14.01 13.65
CA ASN A 132 16.25 12.85 13.73
C ASN A 132 15.53 11.49 13.69
N PHE A 133 14.20 11.47 13.72
CA PHE A 133 13.38 10.26 13.77
C PHE A 133 12.79 9.89 12.39
N LEU A 134 13.21 10.58 11.33
CA LEU A 134 12.73 10.40 9.97
C LEU A 134 13.87 10.00 9.02
N ARG A 135 13.72 8.86 8.35
CA ARG A 135 14.61 8.43 7.26
C ARG A 135 13.83 8.32 5.96
N TYR A 136 14.45 8.75 4.86
CA TYR A 136 13.88 8.66 3.52
C TYR A 136 14.74 7.79 2.60
N GLU A 137 14.13 6.78 1.98
CA GLU A 137 14.79 5.87 1.05
C GLU A 137 14.05 5.87 -0.30
N PRO A 138 14.51 6.64 -1.30
CA PRO A 138 13.97 6.56 -2.65
C PRO A 138 14.49 5.32 -3.37
N PHE A 139 13.57 4.49 -3.87
CA PHE A 139 13.89 3.24 -4.56
C PHE A 139 13.10 3.11 -5.87
N ASP A 140 13.79 3.30 -7.00
CA ASP A 140 13.18 3.16 -8.34
C ASP A 140 12.86 1.69 -8.65
N PHE A 141 11.65 1.28 -8.31
CA PHE A 141 11.21 -0.10 -8.50
C PHE A 141 11.20 -0.52 -9.98
N HIS A 142 10.89 0.38 -10.92
CA HIS A 142 10.82 0.03 -12.34
C HIS A 142 12.20 -0.23 -12.91
N LYS A 143 13.17 0.64 -12.61
CA LYS A 143 14.56 0.45 -13.01
C LYS A 143 15.14 -0.80 -12.36
N GLU A 144 14.99 -0.94 -11.04
CA GLU A 144 15.67 -1.96 -10.27
C GLU A 144 15.04 -3.35 -10.44
N CYS A 145 13.71 -3.47 -10.51
CA CYS A 145 13.03 -4.75 -10.67
C CYS A 145 12.65 -5.08 -12.12
N SER A 146 13.09 -4.28 -13.10
CA SER A 146 12.93 -4.61 -14.52
C SER A 146 13.52 -5.98 -14.84
N LYS A 147 12.82 -6.74 -15.70
CA LYS A 147 13.24 -8.08 -16.15
C LYS A 147 13.31 -9.13 -15.03
N MET A 148 12.44 -9.04 -14.02
CA MET A 148 12.34 -10.04 -12.92
C MET A 148 13.62 -10.17 -12.08
N ARG A 149 14.40 -9.09 -11.97
CA ARG A 149 15.62 -9.05 -11.15
C ARG A 149 15.30 -8.75 -9.69
N TRP A 150 14.60 -9.68 -9.07
CA TRP A 150 14.18 -9.61 -7.67
C TRP A 150 15.35 -9.61 -6.68
N GLU A 151 16.52 -10.10 -7.11
CA GLU A 151 17.78 -9.97 -6.36
C GLU A 151 18.10 -8.52 -5.98
N ARG A 152 17.66 -7.52 -6.75
CA ARG A 152 17.87 -6.11 -6.41
C ARG A 152 17.00 -5.62 -5.25
N LEU A 153 15.97 -6.36 -4.86
CA LEU A 153 15.27 -6.10 -3.60
C LEU A 153 16.15 -6.46 -2.38
N SER A 154 17.15 -7.33 -2.54
CA SER A 154 18.15 -7.56 -1.49
C SER A 154 19.00 -6.31 -1.19
N ILE A 155 19.14 -5.40 -2.15
CA ILE A 155 19.81 -4.10 -1.95
C ILE A 155 18.97 -3.24 -1.01
N LEU A 156 17.66 -3.17 -1.25
CA LEU A 156 16.74 -2.42 -0.39
C LEU A 156 16.71 -3.01 1.02
N THR A 157 16.53 -4.33 1.16
CA THR A 157 16.53 -4.97 2.48
C THR A 157 17.88 -4.83 3.19
N GLY A 158 19.00 -4.86 2.45
CA GLY A 158 20.33 -4.61 2.99
C GLY A 158 20.48 -3.20 3.57
N LYS A 159 19.98 -2.18 2.87
CA LYS A 159 20.00 -0.78 3.34
C LYS A 159 19.11 -0.53 4.56
N LEU A 160 17.98 -1.22 4.63
CA LEU A 160 16.97 -1.09 5.69
C LEU A 160 17.26 -1.99 6.89
N LYS A 161 18.23 -2.90 6.78
CA LYS A 161 18.56 -3.89 7.82
C LYS A 161 18.76 -3.23 9.19
N GLY A 162 19.58 -2.18 9.25
CA GLY A 162 19.89 -1.49 10.49
C GLY A 162 18.66 -0.82 11.12
N ASP A 163 17.79 -0.23 10.31
CA ASP A 163 16.55 0.36 10.83
C ASP A 163 15.59 -0.73 11.31
N GLN A 164 15.53 -1.87 10.61
CA GLN A 164 14.64 -2.96 10.99
C GLN A 164 15.08 -3.62 12.30
N ASP A 165 16.39 -3.80 12.48
CA ASP A 165 16.95 -4.31 13.73
C ASP A 165 16.71 -3.31 14.89
N LYS A 166 16.74 -1.99 14.60
CA LYS A 166 16.43 -0.93 15.57
C LYS A 166 14.94 -0.88 15.96
N PHE A 167 14.05 -0.99 14.97
CA PHE A 167 12.61 -0.90 15.18
C PHE A 167 12.05 -2.13 15.88
N GLY A 168 12.61 -3.31 15.57
CA GLY A 168 12.20 -4.57 16.14
C GLY A 168 10.75 -4.93 15.80
N PHE A 169 10.14 -5.69 16.70
CA PHE A 169 8.74 -6.12 16.62
C PHE A 169 8.17 -6.19 18.04
N PHE A 170 6.84 -6.15 18.15
CA PHE A 170 6.18 -6.39 19.42
C PHE A 170 6.23 -7.88 19.77
N SER A 171 6.53 -8.23 21.02
CA SER A 171 6.46 -9.61 21.49
C SER A 171 5.98 -9.73 22.93
N VAL A 172 5.19 -10.77 23.18
CA VAL A 172 4.61 -11.08 24.49
C VAL A 172 4.75 -12.57 24.79
N ARG A 173 5.16 -12.92 26.01
CA ARG A 173 5.25 -14.33 26.44
C ARG A 173 3.93 -14.80 27.06
N SER A 174 3.47 -16.00 26.67
CA SER A 174 2.16 -16.53 27.07
C SER A 174 2.03 -16.83 28.56
N LYS A 175 3.11 -17.19 29.24
CA LYS A 175 3.03 -17.65 30.64
C LYS A 175 2.56 -16.56 31.62
N ASP A 176 2.97 -15.32 31.38
CA ASP A 176 2.76 -14.20 32.31
C ASP A 176 2.15 -12.96 31.65
N ALA A 177 1.78 -13.04 30.35
CA ALA A 177 1.39 -11.91 29.51
C ALA A 177 2.40 -10.73 29.56
N GLN A 178 3.66 -11.03 29.88
CA GLN A 178 4.72 -10.04 30.00
C GLN A 178 5.15 -9.59 28.60
N ILE A 179 5.05 -8.28 28.36
CA ILE A 179 5.59 -7.64 27.17
C ILE A 179 7.12 -7.70 27.26
N ASP A 180 7.72 -8.28 26.23
CA ASP A 180 9.17 -8.51 26.16
C ASP A 180 9.82 -7.45 25.27
N THR A 181 9.18 -7.13 24.13
CA THR A 181 9.60 -6.06 23.24
C THR A 181 8.42 -5.29 22.69
N GLU A 182 8.62 -4.01 22.43
CA GLU A 182 7.70 -3.15 21.69
C GLU A 182 8.36 -2.69 20.40
N GLN A 183 7.57 -2.53 19.34
CA GLN A 183 8.05 -1.99 18.07
C GLN A 183 8.21 -0.47 18.20
N LYS A 184 9.39 0.05 17.85
CA LYS A 184 9.78 1.47 18.09
C LYS A 184 9.63 2.38 16.88
N GLY A 185 9.32 1.80 15.72
CA GLY A 185 9.20 2.52 14.47
C GLY A 185 8.54 1.69 13.39
N VAL A 186 8.12 2.34 12.30
CA VAL A 186 7.43 1.69 11.18
C VAL A 186 8.06 2.05 9.84
N PHE A 187 7.92 1.12 8.90
CA PHE A 187 8.22 1.35 7.50
C PHE A 187 6.96 1.81 6.78
N ARG A 188 6.95 3.06 6.32
CA ARG A 188 5.88 3.62 5.50
C ARG A 188 6.23 3.48 4.03
N THR A 189 5.51 2.63 3.30
CA THR A 189 5.77 2.40 1.87
C THR A 189 4.82 3.21 1.01
N ASN A 190 5.37 4.09 0.17
CA ASN A 190 4.60 4.98 -0.73
C ASN A 190 4.74 4.51 -2.19
N CYS A 191 3.63 4.55 -2.92
CA CYS A 191 3.60 4.28 -4.36
C CYS A 191 2.43 5.00 -5.01
N ILE A 192 2.64 5.61 -6.17
CA ILE A 192 1.57 6.25 -6.94
C ILE A 192 0.65 5.22 -7.62
N ASP A 193 1.20 4.11 -8.11
CA ASP A 193 0.43 3.14 -8.88
C ASP A 193 1.03 1.75 -8.75
N SER A 194 0.73 1.05 -7.67
CA SER A 194 0.44 -0.38 -7.68
C SER A 194 0.53 -0.87 -6.25
N LEU A 195 -0.62 -1.26 -5.75
CA LEU A 195 -0.78 -2.12 -4.59
C LEU A 195 0.15 -3.34 -4.66
N ASP A 196 0.43 -3.84 -5.87
CA ASP A 196 1.35 -4.96 -6.11
C ASP A 196 2.82 -4.65 -5.72
N ARG A 197 3.33 -3.44 -5.98
CA ARG A 197 4.72 -3.05 -5.63
C ARG A 197 4.90 -2.89 -4.12
N THR A 198 3.96 -2.20 -3.49
CA THR A 198 3.99 -1.98 -2.04
C THR A 198 3.84 -3.30 -1.29
N ASN A 199 2.96 -4.20 -1.76
CA ASN A 199 2.79 -5.51 -1.14
C ASN A 199 4.07 -6.35 -1.20
N VAL A 200 4.81 -6.32 -2.32
CA VAL A 200 6.10 -7.03 -2.40
C VAL A 200 7.09 -6.50 -1.37
N VAL A 201 7.27 -5.17 -1.27
CA VAL A 201 8.22 -4.59 -0.30
C VAL A 201 7.79 -4.89 1.13
N GLN A 202 6.50 -4.72 1.46
CA GLN A 202 5.96 -5.04 2.78
C GLN A 202 6.15 -6.54 3.13
N SER A 203 5.97 -7.44 2.16
CA SER A 203 6.20 -8.88 2.37
C SER A 203 7.67 -9.22 2.60
N LEU A 204 8.62 -8.46 2.06
CA LEU A 204 10.05 -8.70 2.31
C LEU A 204 10.45 -8.28 3.72
N LEU A 205 9.99 -7.11 4.16
CA LEU A 205 10.20 -6.63 5.51
C LEU A 205 9.53 -7.58 6.52
N ALA A 206 8.29 -7.99 6.26
CA ALA A 206 7.58 -8.96 7.09
C ALA A 206 8.30 -10.32 7.14
N ARG A 207 8.82 -10.85 6.02
CA ARG A 207 9.59 -12.09 6.03
C ARG A 207 10.82 -12.00 6.93
N ARG A 208 11.56 -10.88 6.85
CA ARG A 208 12.73 -10.65 7.71
C ARG A 208 12.32 -10.56 9.19
N SER A 209 11.19 -9.91 9.50
CA SER A 209 10.65 -9.84 10.85
C SER A 209 10.24 -11.24 11.35
N LEU A 210 9.53 -12.01 10.53
CA LEU A 210 9.17 -13.40 10.82
C LEU A 210 10.39 -14.27 11.10
N GLN A 211 11.48 -14.09 10.34
CA GLN A 211 12.71 -14.83 10.60
C GLN A 211 13.27 -14.52 11.99
N ALA A 212 13.35 -13.23 12.35
CA ALA A 212 13.82 -12.82 13.67
C ALA A 212 12.89 -13.32 14.80
N GLN A 213 11.57 -13.36 14.56
CA GLN A 213 10.60 -13.94 15.49
C GLN A 213 10.82 -15.44 15.67
N CYS A 214 10.96 -16.20 14.58
CA CYS A 214 11.21 -17.64 14.65
C CYS A 214 12.56 -17.97 15.32
N GLU A 215 13.61 -17.19 15.07
CA GLU A 215 14.90 -17.31 15.78
C GLU A 215 14.74 -17.03 17.28
N ARG A 216 13.94 -16.01 17.64
CA ARG A 216 13.68 -15.62 19.04
C ARG A 216 12.92 -16.67 19.83
N TYR A 217 12.01 -17.39 19.17
CA TYR A 217 11.23 -18.47 19.76
C TYR A 217 11.88 -19.85 19.57
N GLU A 218 13.16 -19.89 19.15
CA GLU A 218 13.95 -21.10 18.99
C GLU A 218 13.36 -22.12 17.99
N ILE A 219 12.46 -21.66 17.11
CA ILE A 219 11.94 -22.43 15.97
C ILE A 219 13.02 -22.63 14.91
N LEU A 220 13.84 -21.59 14.71
CA LEU A 220 14.96 -21.59 13.76
C LEU A 220 16.27 -21.46 14.51
N SER A 221 17.24 -22.29 14.13
CA SER A 221 18.62 -22.15 14.59
C SER A 221 19.30 -20.96 13.90
N PRO A 222 20.29 -20.32 14.54
CA PRO A 222 21.04 -19.22 13.93
C PRO A 222 21.60 -19.61 12.56
N GLY A 223 21.22 -18.84 11.53
CA GLY A 223 21.66 -19.07 10.15
C GLY A 223 20.73 -19.95 9.31
N GLU A 224 19.72 -20.58 9.92
CA GLU A 224 18.62 -21.17 9.17
C GLU A 224 17.74 -20.08 8.54
N ARG A 225 17.06 -20.43 7.45
CA ARG A 225 16.22 -19.52 6.68
C ARG A 225 14.83 -20.10 6.56
N ILE A 226 13.81 -19.25 6.66
CA ILE A 226 12.40 -19.66 6.52
C ILE A 226 12.16 -20.33 5.17
N GLU A 227 12.84 -19.87 4.12
CA GLU A 227 12.71 -20.40 2.77
C GLU A 227 13.14 -21.87 2.66
N SER A 228 13.97 -22.36 3.59
CA SER A 228 14.35 -23.77 3.66
C SER A 228 13.20 -24.67 4.15
N PHE A 229 12.18 -24.09 4.80
CA PHE A 229 11.03 -24.80 5.35
C PHE A 229 9.82 -24.62 4.42
N THR A 230 9.63 -25.59 3.52
CA THR A 230 8.61 -25.54 2.45
C THR A 230 7.19 -25.26 2.95
N GLY A 231 6.79 -25.85 4.08
CA GLY A 231 5.48 -25.63 4.68
C GLY A 231 5.27 -24.18 5.14
N MET A 232 6.24 -23.63 5.89
CA MET A 232 6.16 -22.25 6.40
C MET A 232 6.24 -21.23 5.26
N GLU A 233 7.13 -21.45 4.29
CA GLU A 233 7.25 -20.57 3.11
C GLU A 233 5.97 -20.58 2.26
N GLN A 234 5.30 -21.72 2.12
CA GLN A 234 4.03 -21.80 1.39
C GLN A 234 2.91 -21.04 2.13
N VAL A 235 2.81 -21.20 3.45
CA VAL A 235 1.84 -20.46 4.27
C VAL A 235 2.10 -18.95 4.16
N PHE A 236 3.35 -18.53 4.32
CA PHE A 236 3.73 -17.13 4.20
C PHE A 236 3.35 -16.53 2.85
N LYS A 237 3.68 -17.22 1.75
CA LYS A 237 3.34 -16.79 0.38
C LYS A 237 1.83 -16.69 0.17
N ASN A 238 1.07 -17.66 0.68
CA ASN A 238 -0.38 -17.68 0.55
C ASN A 238 -1.02 -16.50 1.30
N VAL A 239 -0.66 -16.30 2.57
CA VAL A 239 -1.19 -15.21 3.40
C VAL A 239 -0.91 -13.84 2.78
N TRP A 240 0.30 -13.62 2.25
CA TRP A 240 0.66 -12.36 1.59
C TRP A 240 0.06 -12.19 0.18
N ALA A 241 -0.25 -13.28 -0.52
CA ALA A 241 -1.00 -13.22 -1.76
C ALA A 241 -2.48 -12.86 -1.50
N ASP A 242 -3.09 -13.47 -0.48
CA ASP A 242 -4.48 -13.21 -0.10
C ASP A 242 -4.65 -11.78 0.44
N ASN A 243 -3.67 -11.29 1.21
CA ASN A 243 -3.63 -9.88 1.63
C ASN A 243 -3.59 -8.93 0.42
N ALA A 244 -2.77 -9.24 -0.60
CA ALA A 244 -2.70 -8.43 -1.82
C ALA A 244 -4.05 -8.42 -2.55
N ASP A 245 -4.71 -9.57 -2.66
CA ASP A 245 -6.02 -9.71 -3.29
C ASP A 245 -7.09 -8.90 -2.57
N ALA A 246 -7.18 -9.02 -1.24
CA ALA A 246 -8.14 -8.27 -0.43
C ALA A 246 -7.96 -6.75 -0.60
N CYS A 247 -6.72 -6.30 -0.49
CA CYS A 247 -6.33 -4.90 -0.67
C CYS A 247 -6.66 -4.39 -2.09
N SER A 248 -6.43 -5.22 -3.12
CA SER A 248 -6.73 -4.86 -4.51
C SER A 248 -8.22 -4.74 -4.79
N VAL A 249 -9.02 -5.66 -4.25
CA VAL A 249 -10.48 -5.65 -4.43
C VAL A 249 -11.07 -4.36 -3.87
N GLN A 250 -10.56 -3.87 -2.75
CA GLN A 250 -11.03 -2.62 -2.16
C GLN A 250 -10.62 -1.40 -2.99
N TYR A 251 -9.37 -1.35 -3.44
CA TYR A 251 -8.80 -0.18 -4.11
C TYR A 251 -9.17 -0.03 -5.59
N ALA A 252 -9.30 -1.15 -6.31
CA ALA A 252 -9.53 -1.19 -7.75
C ALA A 252 -10.72 -2.06 -8.17
N GLY A 253 -11.46 -2.62 -7.21
CA GLY A 253 -12.63 -3.46 -7.49
C GLY A 253 -12.31 -4.82 -8.11
N THR A 254 -11.05 -5.21 -8.23
CA THR A 254 -10.60 -6.50 -8.81
C THR A 254 -9.45 -7.08 -7.99
N GLY A 255 -9.22 -8.40 -8.10
CA GLY A 255 -8.07 -9.05 -7.47
C GLY A 255 -6.73 -8.45 -7.90
N ALA A 256 -5.67 -8.71 -7.13
CA ALA A 256 -4.34 -8.16 -7.39
C ALA A 256 -3.79 -8.67 -8.74
N LEU A 257 -2.94 -7.86 -9.38
CA LEU A 257 -2.24 -8.34 -10.58
C LEU A 257 -1.01 -9.10 -10.11
N LYS A 258 -0.59 -10.12 -10.87
CA LYS A 258 0.60 -10.95 -10.58
C LYS A 258 0.50 -11.80 -9.32
N THR A 259 -0.70 -12.11 -8.82
CA THR A 259 -0.90 -13.03 -7.67
C THR A 259 -0.28 -14.39 -7.88
N ASP A 260 -0.31 -14.89 -9.11
CA ASP A 260 0.35 -16.15 -9.51
C ASP A 260 1.87 -16.12 -9.27
N PHE A 261 2.51 -14.95 -9.45
CA PHE A 261 3.93 -14.78 -9.18
C PHE A 261 4.23 -14.83 -7.67
N THR A 262 3.39 -14.20 -6.84
CA THR A 262 3.50 -14.25 -5.38
C THR A 262 3.30 -15.66 -4.84
N ARG A 263 2.33 -16.41 -5.41
CA ARG A 263 2.00 -17.78 -4.98
C ARG A 263 2.99 -18.85 -5.45
N THR A 264 3.54 -18.74 -6.66
CA THR A 264 4.30 -19.83 -7.29
C THR A 264 5.71 -19.47 -7.74
N GLY A 265 6.10 -18.20 -7.69
CA GLY A 265 7.41 -17.72 -8.14
C GLY A 265 7.66 -17.80 -9.66
N LYS A 266 6.71 -18.32 -10.45
CA LYS A 266 6.75 -18.37 -11.91
C LYS A 266 5.47 -17.76 -12.49
N ARG A 267 5.58 -17.13 -13.67
CA ARG A 267 4.39 -16.65 -14.40
C ARG A 267 3.82 -17.79 -15.24
N SER A 268 2.57 -18.16 -14.98
CA SER A 268 1.81 -19.07 -15.86
C SER A 268 1.18 -18.27 -17.01
N ALA A 269 0.98 -18.90 -18.18
CA ALA A 269 0.28 -18.26 -19.32
C ALA A 269 -1.17 -17.87 -18.96
N LEU A 270 -1.82 -18.67 -18.11
CA LEU A 270 -3.12 -18.39 -17.52
C LEU A 270 -3.11 -17.14 -16.64
N GLY A 271 -2.03 -16.92 -15.88
CA GLY A 271 -1.82 -15.73 -15.06
C GLY A 271 -1.65 -14.46 -15.89
N VAL A 272 -1.00 -14.55 -17.06
CA VAL A 272 -0.87 -13.41 -17.99
C VAL A 272 -2.23 -13.04 -18.60
N LEU A 273 -3.07 -14.02 -18.95
CA LEU A 273 -4.43 -13.79 -19.43
C LEU A 273 -5.34 -13.19 -18.34
N LYS A 274 -5.25 -13.72 -17.11
CA LYS A 274 -6.00 -13.20 -15.95
C LYS A 274 -5.55 -11.78 -15.58
N ASP A 275 -4.25 -11.49 -15.67
CA ASP A 275 -3.71 -10.13 -15.50
C ASP A 275 -4.21 -9.19 -16.59
N GLY A 276 -4.32 -9.66 -17.84
CA GLY A 276 -4.89 -8.90 -18.95
C GLY A 276 -6.37 -8.57 -18.74
N PHE A 277 -7.17 -9.57 -18.35
CA PHE A 277 -8.57 -9.39 -18.02
C PHE A 277 -8.77 -8.44 -16.82
N ASN A 278 -8.03 -8.65 -15.73
CA ASN A 278 -8.07 -7.75 -14.56
C ASN A 278 -7.64 -6.32 -14.92
N SER A 279 -6.68 -6.15 -15.84
CA SER A 279 -6.26 -4.82 -16.32
C SER A 279 -7.35 -4.15 -17.16
N ALA A 280 -8.04 -4.89 -18.02
CA ALA A 280 -9.18 -4.39 -18.81
C ALA A 280 -10.38 -4.03 -17.92
N VAL A 281 -10.72 -4.89 -16.95
CA VAL A 281 -11.78 -4.62 -15.96
C VAL A 281 -11.40 -3.42 -15.08
N ARG A 282 -10.14 -3.29 -14.66
CA ARG A 282 -9.67 -2.09 -13.94
C ARG A 282 -9.78 -0.84 -14.80
N TYR A 283 -9.41 -0.91 -16.07
CA TYR A 283 -9.56 0.22 -16.98
C TYR A 283 -11.03 0.64 -17.11
N TYR A 284 -11.94 -0.33 -17.25
CA TYR A 284 -13.37 -0.07 -17.28
C TYR A 284 -13.88 0.51 -15.96
N LYS A 285 -13.58 -0.12 -14.81
CA LYS A 285 -14.05 0.36 -13.51
C LYS A 285 -13.52 1.76 -13.18
N ASN A 286 -12.21 1.97 -13.33
CA ASN A 286 -11.56 3.25 -13.03
C ASN A 286 -12.08 4.43 -13.86
N ASN A 287 -12.56 4.19 -15.08
CA ASN A 287 -13.05 5.24 -15.97
C ASN A 287 -14.59 5.37 -15.99
N PHE A 288 -15.34 4.30 -15.69
CA PHE A 288 -16.79 4.25 -15.94
C PHE A 288 -17.64 3.85 -14.74
N ALA A 289 -17.06 3.27 -13.68
CA ALA A 289 -17.81 2.80 -12.50
C ALA A 289 -17.33 3.39 -11.17
N ASP A 290 -16.08 3.84 -11.10
CA ASP A 290 -15.46 4.34 -9.86
C ASP A 290 -16.07 5.67 -9.39
N GLY A 291 -16.64 6.49 -10.28
CA GLY A 291 -17.39 7.70 -9.88
C GLY A 291 -18.57 7.36 -8.97
N PHE A 292 -19.48 6.48 -9.42
CA PHE A 292 -20.62 6.05 -8.62
C PHE A 292 -20.20 5.36 -7.30
N ARG A 293 -19.11 4.59 -7.34
CA ARG A 293 -18.55 3.96 -6.14
C ARG A 293 -17.97 5.00 -5.18
N GLN A 294 -17.31 6.03 -5.68
CA GLN A 294 -16.83 7.15 -4.86
C GLN A 294 -18.00 7.91 -4.24
N ASP A 295 -19.03 8.23 -5.01
CA ASP A 295 -20.22 8.91 -4.51
C ASP A 295 -20.91 8.09 -3.39
N SER A 296 -20.93 6.77 -3.53
CA SER A 296 -21.44 5.86 -2.49
C SER A 296 -20.58 5.87 -1.22
N ILE A 297 -19.26 5.92 -1.36
CA ILE A 297 -18.31 6.01 -0.25
C ILE A 297 -18.46 7.36 0.46
N ASP A 298 -18.54 8.46 -0.30
CA ASP A 298 -18.67 9.81 0.24
C ASP A 298 -20.01 9.99 0.99
N LEU A 299 -21.10 9.39 0.49
CA LEU A 299 -22.38 9.35 1.20
C LEU A 299 -22.28 8.54 2.50
N PHE A 300 -21.63 7.36 2.48
CA PHE A 300 -21.52 6.49 3.65
C PHE A 300 -20.61 7.06 4.74
N LEU A 301 -19.50 7.71 4.34
CA LEU A 301 -18.57 8.36 5.26
C LEU A 301 -19.08 9.73 5.76
N GLY A 302 -20.21 10.21 5.24
CA GLY A 302 -20.81 11.50 5.62
C GLY A 302 -20.09 12.70 5.01
N ASN A 303 -19.19 12.48 4.04
CA ASN A 303 -18.52 13.53 3.28
C ASN A 303 -19.50 14.25 2.33
N TYR A 304 -20.60 13.59 1.95
CA TYR A 304 -21.70 14.18 1.20
C TYR A 304 -22.99 14.25 2.05
N VAL A 305 -23.54 15.45 2.20
CA VAL A 305 -24.84 15.68 2.87
C VAL A 305 -25.90 15.92 1.81
N VAL A 306 -26.89 15.03 1.72
CA VAL A 306 -27.98 15.11 0.74
C VAL A 306 -28.85 16.35 1.01
N ASP A 307 -28.93 17.26 0.04
CA ASP A 307 -29.90 18.35 0.05
C ASP A 307 -31.31 17.78 -0.22
N PRO A 308 -32.31 18.03 0.64
CA PRO A 308 -33.67 17.55 0.46
C PRO A 308 -34.32 17.91 -0.89
N ASN A 309 -33.76 18.88 -1.61
CA ASN A 309 -34.25 19.35 -2.91
C ASN A 309 -33.63 18.62 -4.11
N GLU A 310 -32.62 17.76 -3.89
CA GLU A 310 -32.02 16.93 -4.94
C GLU A 310 -33.02 15.91 -5.49
N GLY A 311 -33.11 15.81 -6.81
CA GLY A 311 -34.09 14.95 -7.50
C GLY A 311 -35.53 15.50 -7.50
N ILE A 312 -35.78 16.64 -6.85
CA ILE A 312 -37.10 17.30 -6.80
C ILE A 312 -37.06 18.64 -7.55
N SER A 313 -36.16 19.54 -7.17
CA SER A 313 -36.01 20.87 -7.79
C SER A 313 -34.59 21.17 -8.25
N LYS A 314 -33.61 20.38 -7.80
CA LYS A 314 -32.23 20.38 -8.31
C LYS A 314 -31.93 19.01 -8.95
N PRO A 315 -31.20 18.95 -10.08
CA PRO A 315 -30.77 17.68 -10.64
C PRO A 315 -29.93 16.90 -9.62
N SER A 316 -30.08 15.58 -9.60
CA SER A 316 -29.33 14.76 -8.65
C SER A 316 -27.84 14.83 -8.99
N PRO A 317 -26.93 15.01 -8.01
CA PRO A 317 -25.49 14.98 -8.27
C PRO A 317 -25.00 13.60 -8.74
N LEU A 318 -25.80 12.55 -8.49
CA LEU A 318 -25.56 11.19 -8.94
C LEU A 318 -26.05 10.94 -10.39
N GLU A 319 -26.75 11.92 -10.98
CA GLU A 319 -27.26 11.84 -12.35
C GLU A 319 -26.13 12.14 -13.35
N THR A 320 -25.52 11.07 -13.88
CA THR A 320 -24.42 11.20 -14.84
C THR A 320 -24.92 11.25 -16.28
N HIS A 321 -24.84 12.42 -16.92
CA HIS A 321 -25.04 12.56 -18.36
C HIS A 321 -23.78 12.05 -19.09
N ARG A 322 -23.84 10.82 -19.61
CA ARG A 322 -22.69 10.20 -20.29
C ARG A 322 -22.61 10.65 -21.76
N ASP A 323 -21.51 11.32 -22.13
CA ASP A 323 -21.23 11.71 -23.51
C ASP A 323 -21.10 10.46 -24.42
N TRP A 324 -21.50 10.55 -25.69
CA TRP A 324 -21.56 9.42 -26.64
C TRP A 324 -20.20 8.74 -26.82
N ARG A 325 -19.11 9.49 -26.62
CA ARG A 325 -17.73 8.98 -26.60
C ARG A 325 -17.52 7.91 -25.51
N PHE A 326 -18.22 8.00 -24.38
CA PHE A 326 -18.19 7.01 -23.30
C PHE A 326 -18.93 5.71 -23.67
N MET A 327 -20.01 5.82 -24.43
CA MET A 327 -20.74 4.67 -24.97
C MET A 327 -19.95 3.97 -26.08
N ALA A 328 -19.29 4.74 -26.96
CA ALA A 328 -18.50 4.21 -28.06
C ALA A 328 -17.32 3.33 -27.58
N VAL A 329 -16.62 3.72 -26.51
CA VAL A 329 -15.52 2.92 -25.94
C VAL A 329 -16.04 1.60 -25.36
N SER A 330 -17.23 1.61 -24.75
CA SER A 330 -17.87 0.42 -24.20
C SER A 330 -18.34 -0.54 -25.31
N LEU A 331 -18.84 0.00 -26.43
CA LEU A 331 -19.20 -0.76 -27.63
C LEU A 331 -17.97 -1.35 -28.34
N VAL A 332 -16.88 -0.60 -28.48
CA VAL A 332 -15.64 -1.11 -29.08
C VAL A 332 -15.04 -2.25 -28.25
N LEU A 333 -15.08 -2.16 -26.92
CA LEU A 333 -14.63 -3.25 -26.04
C LEU A 333 -15.53 -4.50 -26.08
N LEU A 334 -16.83 -4.33 -26.40
CA LEU A 334 -17.78 -5.44 -26.61
C LEU A 334 -17.68 -6.06 -28.02
N ILE A 335 -17.25 -5.29 -29.03
CA ILE A 335 -17.19 -5.72 -30.45
C ILE A 335 -15.85 -6.38 -30.80
N PHE A 336 -14.78 -6.12 -30.05
CA PHE A 336 -13.48 -6.79 -30.20
C PHE A 336 -13.29 -8.02 -29.27
N TRP A 337 -14.39 -8.60 -28.78
CA TRP A 337 -14.43 -9.91 -28.11
C TRP A 337 -15.10 -10.95 -28.98
#